data_AF-W7CAD5-F1
#
_entry.id   AF-W7CAD5-F1
#
_cell.length_a   1.000
_cell.length_b   1.000
_cell.length_c   1.000
_cell.angle_alpha   90.00
_cell.angle_beta   90.00
_cell.angle_gamma   90.00
#
_symmetry.space_group_name_H-M   'P 1'
#
loop_
_entity.id
_entity.type
_entity.pdbx_description
1 polymer ?
#
loop_
_entity_poly.entity_id
_entity_poly.type
_entity_poly.pdbx_seq_one_letter_code
_entity_poly.pdbx_strand_id
1 'polypeptide(L)'
;MKLLKVQRTPNPLAMKLTIDETLVDESASGVTYSRHEAGLPRDILRLFTITGINQIYRYADFMTVEKKTNADWKDILPQIKTILNG
;
A
#
# COMPACT_ATOMS: atom_id res chain seq x y z
N MET A 1 10.31 -5.78 -0.36
CA MET A 1 9.74 -5.15 -1.57
C MET A 1 10.18 -3.70 -1.66
N LYS A 2 10.63 -3.21 -2.83
CA LYS A 2 11.07 -1.83 -3.09
C LYS A 2 10.00 -0.99 -3.81
N LEU A 3 9.88 0.27 -3.43
CA LEU A 3 9.00 1.24 -4.10
C LEU A 3 9.68 1.84 -5.33
N LEU A 4 9.07 1.64 -6.50
CA LEU A 4 9.57 2.15 -7.79
C LEU A 4 8.94 3.48 -8.17
N LYS A 5 7.63 3.63 -7.98
CA LYS A 5 6.88 4.82 -8.40
C LYS A 5 5.65 5.06 -7.54
N VAL A 6 5.32 6.33 -7.33
CA VAL A 6 4.04 6.76 -6.73
C VAL A 6 3.25 7.54 -7.75
N GLN A 7 1.98 7.21 -7.93
CA GLN A 7 1.04 7.87 -8.83
C GLN A 7 -0.23 8.24 -8.08
N ARG A 8 -0.72 9.46 -8.35
CA ARG A 8 -2.04 9.88 -7.89
C ARG A 8 -3.11 9.10 -8.66
N THR A 9 -4.22 8.79 -7.99
CA THR A 9 -5.42 8.26 -8.63
C THR A 9 -6.49 9.36 -8.68
N PRO A 10 -7.59 9.20 -9.46
CA PRO A 10 -8.73 10.11 -9.39
C PRO A 10 -9.37 10.18 -7.99
N ASN A 11 -9.23 9.13 -7.18
CA ASN A 11 -9.65 9.13 -5.78
C ASN A 11 -8.56 9.81 -4.91
N PRO A 12 -8.83 10.97 -4.27
CA PRO A 12 -7.83 11.65 -3.44
C PRO A 12 -7.42 10.86 -2.19
N LEU A 13 -8.23 9.88 -1.78
CA LEU A 13 -7.93 8.98 -0.66
C LEU A 13 -7.01 7.83 -1.06
N ALA A 14 -6.72 7.65 -2.36
CA ALA A 14 -5.94 6.51 -2.84
C ALA A 14 -4.73 6.95 -3.69
N MET A 15 -3.60 6.29 -3.46
CA MET A 15 -2.41 6.39 -4.31
C MET A 15 -1.99 5.03 -4.82
N LYS A 16 -1.57 4.97 -6.08
CA LYS A 16 -0.98 3.77 -6.71
C LYS A 16 0.53 3.79 -6.51
N LEU A 17 1.06 2.70 -5.98
CA LEU A 17 2.47 2.47 -5.71
C LEU A 17 2.92 1.28 -6.58
N THR A 18 3.80 1.54 -7.54
CA THR A 18 4.46 0.47 -8.30
C THR A 18 5.66 -0.02 -7.50
N ILE A 19 5.82 -1.33 -7.43
CA ILE A 19 6.81 -2.03 -6.60
C ILE A 19 7.62 -3.01 -7.47
N ASP A 20 8.78 -3.44 -6.97
CA ASP A 20 9.66 -4.39 -7.67
C ASP A 20 9.24 -5.86 -7.55
N GLU A 21 8.09 -6.12 -6.94
CA GLU A 21 7.61 -7.47 -6.65
C GLU A 21 6.23 -7.69 -7.24
N THR A 22 6.12 -8.66 -8.13
CA THR A 22 4.85 -9.10 -8.69
C THR A 22 4.17 -10.08 -7.74
N LEU A 23 2.89 -9.84 -7.44
CA LEU A 23 2.06 -10.82 -6.76
C LEU A 23 1.95 -12.08 -7.64
N VAL A 24 2.53 -13.18 -7.18
CA VAL A 24 2.63 -14.45 -7.94
C VAL A 24 1.30 -15.22 -7.96
N ASP A 25 0.36 -14.85 -7.08
CA ASP A 25 -0.93 -15.51 -6.97
C ASP A 25 -1.92 -14.94 -8.00
N GLU A 26 -2.39 -15.81 -8.89
CA GLU A 26 -3.21 -15.51 -10.08
C GLU A 26 -4.68 -15.20 -9.73
N SER A 27 -4.96 -14.52 -8.61
CA SER A 27 -6.30 -13.97 -8.45
C SER A 27 -6.48 -12.87 -9.51
N ALA A 28 -7.30 -13.15 -10.53
CA ALA A 28 -7.58 -12.21 -11.61
C ALA A 28 -8.09 -10.84 -11.10
N SER A 29 -8.56 -10.80 -9.85
CA SER A 29 -9.11 -9.64 -9.16
C SER A 29 -8.17 -8.97 -8.14
N GLY A 30 -6.96 -9.50 -7.88
CA GLY A 30 -6.04 -8.98 -6.86
C GLY A 30 -6.42 -9.32 -5.42
N VAL A 31 -5.70 -8.77 -4.45
CA VAL A 31 -5.87 -9.05 -3.01
C VAL A 31 -6.05 -7.74 -2.25
N THR A 32 -7.11 -7.65 -1.46
CA THR A 32 -7.32 -6.55 -0.50
C THR A 32 -6.86 -7.00 0.87
N TYR A 33 -6.03 -6.18 1.50
CA TYR A 33 -5.60 -6.34 2.88
C TYR A 33 -6.31 -5.31 3.77
N SER A 34 -6.73 -5.77 4.95
CA SER A 34 -7.24 -4.93 6.03
C SER A 34 -6.39 -5.06 7.30
N ARG A 35 -6.38 -4.01 8.13
CA ARG A 35 -5.53 -3.92 9.34
C ARG A 35 -5.71 -5.08 10.32
N HIS A 36 -6.88 -5.72 10.34
CA HIS A 36 -7.25 -6.73 11.34
C HIS A 36 -7.12 -8.17 10.82
N GLU A 37 -6.66 -8.36 9.59
CA GLU A 37 -6.41 -9.69 9.04
C GLU A 37 -5.19 -10.36 9.70
N ALA A 38 -5.30 -11.66 9.94
CA ALA A 38 -4.19 -12.48 10.40
C ALA A 38 -3.28 -12.89 9.23
N GLY A 39 -1.99 -13.06 9.48
CA GLY A 39 -1.06 -13.62 8.49
C GLY A 39 -0.65 -12.66 7.37
N LEU A 40 -0.79 -11.34 7.56
CA LEU A 40 -0.38 -10.34 6.58
C LEU A 40 1.13 -10.45 6.25
N PRO A 41 1.52 -10.24 4.98
CA PRO A 41 2.94 -10.11 4.63
C PRO A 41 3.61 -9.01 5.46
N ARG A 42 4.89 -9.22 5.81
CA ARG A 42 5.64 -8.33 6.73
C ARG A 42 5.60 -6.86 6.28
N ASP A 43 5.79 -6.60 4.99
CA ASP A 43 5.79 -5.24 4.45
C ASP A 43 4.40 -4.59 4.56
N ILE A 44 3.34 -5.36 4.28
CA ILE A 44 1.94 -4.91 4.44
C ILE A 44 1.61 -4.62 5.91
N LEU A 45 2.04 -5.50 6.83
CA LEU A 45 1.87 -5.28 8.27
C LEU A 45 2.57 -4.00 8.73
N ARG A 46 3.80 -3.74 8.26
CA ARG A 46 4.54 -2.50 8.54
C ARG A 46 3.83 -1.28 7.96
N LEU A 47 3.27 -1.36 6.75
CA LEU A 47 2.49 -0.25 6.21
C LEU A 47 1.29 0.08 7.09
N PHE A 48 0.59 -0.92 7.64
CA PHE A 48 -0.51 -0.67 8.58
C PHE A 48 -0.06 -0.02 9.90
N THR A 49 1.23 0.01 10.26
CA THR A 49 1.67 0.79 11.43
C THR A 49 1.64 2.30 11.18
N ILE A 50 1.57 2.73 9.92
CA ILE A 50 1.44 4.16 9.57
C ILE A 50 0.03 4.63 9.98
N THR A 51 -0.01 5.63 10.85
CA THR A 51 -1.26 6.30 11.24
C THR A 51 -1.93 6.91 10.01
N GLY A 52 -3.21 6.59 9.83
CA GLY A 52 -4.00 7.12 8.72
C GLY A 52 -4.12 6.20 7.52
N ILE A 53 -3.42 5.06 7.45
CA ILE A 53 -3.69 4.03 6.43
C ILE A 53 -4.95 3.24 6.82
N ASN A 54 -5.86 3.12 5.84
CA ASN A 54 -7.15 2.46 5.95
C ASN A 54 -7.12 1.05 5.35
N GLN A 55 -6.74 0.94 4.08
CA GLN A 55 -6.80 -0.30 3.30
C GLN A 55 -5.65 -0.35 2.29
N ILE A 56 -5.21 -1.55 1.91
CA ILE A 56 -4.21 -1.74 0.86
C ILE A 56 -4.73 -2.79 -0.11
N TYR A 57 -4.80 -2.45 -1.40
CA TYR A 57 -5.14 -3.40 -2.47
C TYR A 57 -3.89 -3.69 -3.28
N ARG A 58 -3.57 -4.95 -3.55
CA ARG A 58 -2.40 -5.37 -4.34
C ARG A 58 -2.85 -6.13 -5.58
N TYR A 59 -2.24 -5.80 -6.72
CA TYR A 59 -2.46 -6.48 -7.99
C TYR A 59 -1.20 -6.41 -8.84
N ALA A 60 -0.76 -7.56 -9.38
CA ALA A 60 0.45 -7.67 -10.18
C ALA A 60 1.65 -6.96 -9.49
N ASP A 61 2.27 -5.99 -10.14
CA ASP A 61 3.45 -5.22 -9.73
C ASP A 61 3.10 -3.90 -9.01
N PHE A 62 1.86 -3.72 -8.57
CA PHE A 62 1.46 -2.51 -7.85
C PHE A 62 0.53 -2.77 -6.67
N MET A 63 0.45 -1.77 -5.80
CA MET A 63 -0.58 -1.69 -4.79
C MET A 63 -1.22 -0.31 -4.77
N THR A 64 -2.50 -0.25 -4.45
CA THR A 64 -3.21 0.98 -4.10
C THR A 64 -3.26 1.06 -2.59
N VAL A 65 -2.70 2.12 -2.02
CA VAL A 65 -2.82 2.44 -0.60
C VAL A 65 -3.93 3.45 -0.44
N GLU A 66 -4.88 3.17 0.44
CA GLU A 66 -5.96 4.07 0.81
C GLU A 66 -5.71 4.66 2.20
N LYS A 67 -5.86 5.98 2.33
CA LYS A 67 -5.80 6.70 3.59
C LYS A 67 -7.19 7.04 4.13
N LYS A 68 -7.27 7.30 5.42
CA LYS A 68 -8.43 7.90 6.08
C LYS A 68 -8.68 9.33 5.58
N THR A 69 -9.91 9.79 5.69
CA THR A 69 -10.34 11.13 5.26
C THR A 69 -9.57 12.25 5.95
N ASN A 70 -9.19 12.06 7.22
CA ASN A 70 -8.48 13.04 8.04
C ASN A 70 -6.94 12.96 7.98
N ALA A 71 -6.35 12.07 7.18
CA ALA A 71 -4.91 11.92 7.07
C ALA A 71 -4.32 12.72 5.89
N ASP A 72 -3.05 13.12 5.96
CA ASP A 72 -2.34 13.80 4.85
C ASP A 72 -1.30 12.87 4.22
N TRP A 73 -1.26 12.85 2.88
CA TRP A 73 -0.25 12.13 2.12
C TRP A 73 1.17 12.67 2.35
N LYS A 74 1.32 13.93 2.73
CA LYS A 74 2.61 14.53 3.11
C LYS A 74 3.25 13.81 4.30
N ASP A 75 2.44 13.31 5.23
CA ASP A 75 2.91 12.59 6.41
C ASP A 75 3.09 11.08 6.12
N ILE A 76 2.22 10.53 5.26
CA ILE A 76 2.21 9.09 4.95
C ILE A 76 3.33 8.70 3.98
N LEU A 77 3.53 9.45 2.89
CA LEU A 77 4.46 9.06 1.82
C LEU A 77 5.92 8.88 2.27
N PRO A 78 6.49 9.74 3.15
CA PRO A 78 7.84 9.51 3.67
C PRO A 78 7.96 8.18 4.43
N GLN A 79 6.96 7.83 5.24
CA GLN A 79 6.97 6.58 6.02
C GLN A 79 6.86 5.35 5.12
N ILE A 80 6.01 5.39 4.09
CA ILE A 80 5.91 4.34 3.07
C ILE A 80 7.27 4.12 2.42
N LYS A 81 7.95 5.20 2.00
CA LYS A 81 9.28 5.12 1.39
C LYS A 81 10.28 4.48 2.34
N THR A 82 10.28 4.83 3.61
CA THR A 82 11.17 4.22 4.62
C THR A 82 10.89 2.73 4.83
N ILE A 83 9.61 2.31 4.81
CA ILE A 83 9.25 0.91 5.01
C ILE A 83 9.59 0.03 3.81
N LEU A 84 9.40 0.54 2.59
CA LEU A 84 9.62 -0.23 1.35
C LEU A 84 11.05 -0.11 0.80
N ASN A 85 11.77 0.98 1.06
CA ASN A 85 13.14 1.14 0.55
C ASN A 85 14.23 0.88 1.61
N GLY A 86 13.85 0.43 2.82
CA GLY A 86 14.76 0.09 3.91
C GLY A 86 14.65 -1.39 4.28
#